data_AF-A0A8J9YLL7-F1
#
_entry.id   AF-A0A8J9YLL7-F1
#
_cell.length_a   1.000
_cell.length_b   1.000
_cell.length_c   1.000
_cell.angle_alpha   90.00
_cell.angle_beta   90.00
_cell.angle_gamma   90.00
#
_symmetry.space_group_name_H-M   'P 1'
#
loop_
_entity.id
_entity.type
_entity.pdbx_description
1 polymer ?
#
loop_
_entity_poly.entity_id
_entity_poly.type
_entity_poly.pdbx_seq_one_letter_code
_entity_poly.pdbx_strand_id
1 'polypeptide(L)'
;MSYSNHILHCPVAVAGQDGNITAYAESAWKPDKGRVAGADMQWGGGAIYASDSEKNNEKSGRRFGVQNVIPMVDLSTWIQENTAVEDYVIFKLDVEGAEYEILEKMIKEGTFKWIDKFYGEFHNWTPVPGWTTERKQELRQTMTTHGIKMLNWAGEHKRYSDLEDLCKIDLPEDTPGAAGVVYSNCSRSPGGHARLALTVQVGMNRKAAHKLVETIRAHPSNMPVTLFVYGDFVQNFPDLITEWADRYTIGIRGNAPFPADHWILQNANVMRMGMISAVQRMKEVGLEPAYFSPAGLSQKVKDIAKKRGLRIVQPTTMFPPNIGTLLTEDNYYKYRDVERTPKALRILYERISYGGILSLDSDHPDSYMISAFLMDYLYENSGFELVSMDNCLK
;
A
#
# COMPACT_ATOMS: atom_id res chain seq x y z
N MET A 1 3.22 1.24 -15.27
CA MET A 1 3.07 2.48 -16.07
C MET A 1 3.65 3.65 -15.27
N SER A 2 4.50 4.47 -15.89
CA SER A 2 4.91 5.79 -15.37
C SER A 2 3.66 6.65 -15.16
N TYR A 3 3.64 7.53 -14.15
CA TYR A 3 2.61 8.57 -14.00
C TYR A 3 2.76 9.59 -15.16
N SER A 4 2.45 9.17 -16.38
CA SER A 4 2.72 9.94 -17.62
C SER A 4 1.88 11.21 -17.73
N ASN A 5 0.81 11.32 -16.93
CA ASN A 5 -0.12 12.44 -16.95
C ASN A 5 -0.03 13.23 -15.64
N HIS A 6 1.17 13.38 -15.07
CA HIS A 6 1.39 14.20 -13.88
C HIS A 6 1.96 15.55 -14.29
N ILE A 7 1.21 16.62 -14.00
CA ILE A 7 1.64 18.00 -14.23
C ILE A 7 1.95 18.63 -12.88
N LEU A 8 3.15 19.19 -12.76
CA LEU A 8 3.62 19.89 -11.56
C LEU A 8 3.80 21.37 -11.87
N HIS A 9 3.12 22.22 -11.10
CA HIS A 9 3.28 23.66 -11.14
C HIS A 9 4.10 24.11 -9.93
N CYS A 10 5.34 24.56 -10.13
CA CYS A 10 6.20 25.00 -9.03
C CYS A 10 7.26 26.04 -9.49
N PRO A 11 7.43 27.17 -8.79
CA PRO A 11 6.60 27.66 -7.68
C PRO A 11 5.33 28.38 -8.20
N VAL A 12 4.16 27.97 -7.71
CA VAL A 12 2.87 28.62 -8.01
C VAL A 12 2.02 28.62 -6.74
N ALA A 13 1.39 29.75 -6.43
CA ALA A 13 0.32 29.83 -5.45
C ALA A 13 -1.04 29.58 -6.13
N VAL A 14 -2.00 29.04 -5.39
CA VAL A 14 -3.40 28.92 -5.84
C VAL A 14 -4.29 29.79 -4.95
N ALA A 15 -5.20 30.55 -5.56
CA ALA A 15 -6.11 31.46 -4.87
C ALA A 15 -7.41 31.66 -5.69
N GLY A 16 -8.22 32.66 -5.33
CA GLY A 16 -9.44 33.03 -6.05
C GLY A 16 -9.22 33.94 -7.27
N GLN A 17 -7.97 34.29 -7.61
CA GLN A 17 -7.66 35.16 -8.73
C GLN A 17 -6.24 34.94 -9.23
N ASP A 18 -6.01 35.25 -10.50
CA ASP A 18 -4.67 35.29 -11.07
C ASP A 18 -3.88 36.51 -10.58
N GLY A 19 -2.56 36.39 -10.59
CA GLY A 19 -1.68 37.53 -10.35
C GLY A 19 -0.32 37.12 -9.84
N ASN A 20 0.26 37.97 -9.00
CA ASN A 20 1.49 37.68 -8.27
C ASN A 20 1.24 37.93 -6.79
N ILE A 21 1.82 37.09 -5.94
CA ILE A 21 1.68 37.19 -4.49
C ILE A 21 3.01 36.90 -3.80
N THR A 22 3.25 37.57 -2.67
CA THR A 22 4.35 37.21 -1.79
C THR A 22 3.99 35.93 -1.05
N ALA A 23 4.64 34.83 -1.39
CA ALA A 23 4.54 33.57 -0.68
C ALA A 23 5.67 33.45 0.35
N TYR A 24 5.31 32.88 1.49
CA TYR A 24 6.21 32.59 2.60
C TYR A 24 6.47 31.09 2.61
N ALA A 25 7.73 30.68 2.46
CA ALA A 25 8.12 29.27 2.40
C ALA A 25 9.11 28.93 3.50
N GLU A 26 9.09 27.68 3.94
CA GLU A 26 10.11 27.21 4.86
C GLU A 26 11.47 27.19 4.16
N SER A 27 12.53 27.65 4.84
CA SER A 27 13.89 27.45 4.34
C SER A 27 14.28 25.97 4.30
N ALA A 28 15.38 25.64 3.62
CA ALA A 28 15.93 24.28 3.65
C ALA A 28 16.13 23.77 5.09
N TRP A 29 15.94 22.47 5.29
CA TRP A 29 16.22 21.81 6.57
C TRP A 29 17.70 21.96 6.94
N LYS A 30 17.99 22.15 8.24
CA LYS A 30 19.35 22.11 8.80
C LYS A 30 19.29 21.67 10.26
N PRO A 31 20.31 21.00 10.84
CA PRO A 31 20.21 20.39 12.17
C PRO A 31 19.82 21.33 13.33
N ASP A 32 20.14 22.62 13.23
CA ASP A 32 19.76 23.67 14.21
C ASP A 32 18.36 24.26 13.95
N LYS A 33 17.74 23.90 12.83
CA LYS A 33 16.36 24.22 12.43
C LYS A 33 15.52 22.94 12.44
N GLY A 34 14.67 22.79 13.44
CA GLY A 34 13.79 21.61 13.51
C GLY A 34 12.92 21.53 14.74
N ARG A 35 13.22 22.30 15.79
CA ARG A 35 12.34 22.37 16.96
C ARG A 35 11.23 23.37 16.76
N VAL A 36 10.04 22.90 16.39
CA VAL A 36 8.81 23.68 16.54
C VAL A 36 8.29 23.41 17.95
N ALA A 37 8.24 24.46 18.78
CA ALA A 37 7.77 24.36 20.16
C ALA A 37 8.46 23.25 20.98
N GLY A 38 9.75 22.99 20.70
CA GLY A 38 10.55 21.98 21.40
C GLY A 38 10.50 20.57 20.83
N ALA A 39 9.61 20.28 19.87
CA ALA A 39 9.52 18.99 19.20
C ALA A 39 10.16 19.03 17.81
N ASP A 40 10.85 17.94 17.45
CA ASP A 40 11.57 17.80 16.17
C ASP A 40 10.56 17.53 15.05
N MET A 41 10.18 18.59 14.34
CA MET A 41 9.20 18.54 13.28
C MET A 41 9.45 19.62 12.22
N GLN A 42 9.18 19.27 10.97
CA GLN A 42 9.13 20.19 9.86
C GLN A 42 7.95 19.81 8.97
N TRP A 43 6.98 20.71 8.77
CA TRP A 43 5.84 20.46 7.90
C TRP A 43 6.22 20.61 6.41
N GLY A 44 7.24 21.41 6.12
CA GLY A 44 7.57 21.79 4.76
C GLY A 44 6.52 22.73 4.16
N GLY A 45 6.67 23.01 2.87
CA GLY A 45 5.72 23.84 2.11
C GLY A 45 5.84 25.34 2.36
N GLY A 46 4.75 26.05 2.05
CA GLY A 46 4.63 27.50 2.18
C GLY A 46 3.17 27.93 2.22
N ALA A 47 2.95 29.18 2.62
CA ALA A 47 1.63 29.80 2.72
C ALA A 47 1.68 31.20 2.11
N ILE A 48 0.54 31.64 1.56
CA ILE A 48 0.35 33.04 1.17
C ILE A 48 -0.18 33.90 2.34
N TYR A 49 -0.76 33.25 3.36
CA TYR A 49 -1.16 33.88 4.62
C TYR A 49 -0.32 33.34 5.77
N ALA A 50 0.74 34.08 6.12
CA ALA A 50 1.56 33.79 7.29
C ALA A 50 1.22 34.76 8.43
N SER A 51 1.19 34.27 9.66
CA SER A 51 1.10 35.11 10.86
C SER A 51 2.41 35.85 11.11
N ASP A 52 2.36 36.91 11.91
CA ASP A 52 3.56 37.71 12.20
C ASP A 52 4.61 36.91 12.99
N SER A 53 4.20 36.00 13.87
CA SER A 53 5.14 35.10 14.55
C SER A 53 5.85 34.15 13.59
N GLU A 54 5.15 33.67 12.54
CA GLU A 54 5.75 32.80 11.51
C GLU A 54 6.71 33.57 10.58
N LYS A 55 6.47 34.88 10.40
CA LYS A 55 7.36 35.81 9.66
C LYS A 55 8.57 36.25 10.47
N ASN A 56 8.39 36.55 11.76
CA ASN A 56 9.34 37.32 12.57
C ASN A 56 10.42 36.48 13.30
N ASN A 57 10.69 35.25 12.87
CA ASN A 57 11.78 34.39 13.38
C ASN A 57 11.77 34.23 14.91
N GLU A 58 10.60 34.17 15.53
CA GLU A 58 10.46 33.92 16.96
C GLU A 58 10.96 32.50 17.33
N LYS A 59 11.42 32.32 18.58
CA LYS A 59 12.05 31.06 19.01
C LYS A 59 11.07 29.86 19.06
N SER A 60 9.77 30.07 18.91
CA SER A 60 8.71 29.04 18.95
C SER A 60 7.83 29.08 17.70
N GLY A 61 7.35 27.93 17.21
CA GLY A 61 6.41 27.84 16.07
C GLY A 61 7.04 27.45 14.73
N ARG A 62 6.18 27.31 13.70
CA ARG A 62 6.57 27.15 12.29
C ARG A 62 7.29 28.43 11.83
N ARG A 63 8.32 28.31 10.99
CA ARG A 63 9.15 29.45 10.55
C ARG A 63 9.27 29.50 9.04
N PHE A 64 8.85 30.62 8.45
CA PHE A 64 9.09 30.89 7.04
C PHE A 64 10.40 31.66 6.88
N GLY A 65 11.39 30.98 6.32
CA GLY A 65 12.74 31.53 6.14
C GLY A 65 12.99 32.10 4.74
N VAL A 66 12.02 31.95 3.84
CA VAL A 66 12.10 32.38 2.44
C VAL A 66 10.83 33.16 2.10
N GLN A 67 11.01 34.29 1.43
CA GLN A 67 9.92 35.12 0.92
C GLN A 67 10.20 35.38 -0.55
N ASN A 68 9.24 35.02 -1.41
CA ASN A 68 9.35 35.22 -2.85
C ASN A 68 8.02 35.74 -3.39
N VAL A 69 8.09 36.65 -4.35
CA VAL A 69 6.93 36.97 -5.19
C VAL A 69 6.82 35.88 -6.24
N ILE A 70 5.70 35.16 -6.26
CA ILE A 70 5.45 34.05 -7.17
C ILE A 70 4.13 34.23 -7.93
N PRO A 71 3.97 33.60 -9.11
CA PRO A 71 2.69 33.58 -9.81
C PRO A 71 1.61 32.94 -8.94
N MET A 72 0.42 33.51 -9.04
CA MET A 72 -0.79 33.06 -8.39
C MET A 72 -1.81 32.70 -9.47
N VAL A 73 -2.44 31.54 -9.31
CA VAL A 73 -3.42 30.99 -10.25
C VAL A 73 -4.81 31.02 -9.62
N ASP A 74 -5.78 31.51 -10.38
CA ASP A 74 -7.20 31.34 -10.10
C ASP A 74 -7.56 29.86 -10.25
N LEU A 75 -7.74 29.17 -9.12
CA LEU A 75 -8.00 27.73 -9.13
C LEU A 75 -9.36 27.40 -9.76
N SER A 76 -10.36 28.27 -9.62
CA SER A 76 -11.69 28.06 -10.19
C SER A 76 -11.64 28.10 -11.71
N THR A 77 -10.97 29.11 -12.27
CA THR A 77 -10.78 29.24 -13.72
C THR A 77 -9.91 28.10 -14.25
N TRP A 78 -8.80 27.78 -13.56
CA TRP A 78 -7.91 26.70 -13.96
C TRP A 78 -8.63 25.35 -14.07
N ILE A 79 -9.50 25.00 -13.11
CA ILE A 79 -10.30 23.76 -13.16
C ILE A 79 -11.17 23.74 -14.43
N GLN A 80 -11.87 24.84 -14.72
CA GLN A 80 -12.77 24.92 -15.89
C GLN A 80 -12.03 24.83 -17.22
N GLU A 81 -10.80 25.35 -17.30
CA GLU A 81 -9.99 25.35 -18.51
C GLU A 81 -9.23 24.04 -18.76
N ASN A 82 -8.96 23.27 -17.70
CA ASN A 82 -8.12 22.07 -17.76
C ASN A 82 -8.89 20.77 -17.51
N THR A 83 -10.19 20.85 -17.21
CA THR A 83 -11.09 19.69 -17.02
C THR A 83 -12.43 19.93 -17.69
N ALA A 84 -13.11 18.84 -18.02
CA ALA A 84 -14.48 18.84 -18.54
C ALA A 84 -15.49 18.46 -17.45
N VAL A 85 -16.75 18.83 -17.61
CA VAL A 85 -17.82 18.48 -16.64
C VAL A 85 -18.08 16.97 -16.65
N GLU A 86 -17.72 16.30 -17.74
CA GLU A 86 -17.84 14.86 -17.95
C GLU A 86 -16.66 14.07 -17.36
N ASP A 87 -15.58 14.74 -16.94
CA ASP A 87 -14.46 14.09 -16.27
C ASP A 87 -14.83 13.68 -14.86
N TYR A 88 -14.22 12.59 -14.34
CA TYR A 88 -14.34 12.23 -12.94
C TYR A 88 -13.24 12.90 -12.12
N VAL A 89 -13.55 14.00 -11.44
CA VAL A 89 -12.58 14.85 -10.75
C VAL A 89 -12.58 14.63 -9.24
N ILE A 90 -11.42 14.19 -8.73
CA ILE A 90 -11.13 14.15 -7.29
C ILE A 90 -10.34 15.40 -6.92
N PHE A 91 -11.00 16.35 -6.26
CA PHE A 91 -10.39 17.58 -5.78
C PHE A 91 -9.89 17.42 -4.34
N LYS A 92 -8.60 17.68 -4.10
CA LYS A 92 -7.98 17.68 -2.78
C LYS A 92 -7.38 19.05 -2.51
N LEU A 93 -7.83 19.73 -1.45
CA LEU A 93 -7.43 21.11 -1.16
C LEU A 93 -6.81 21.23 0.24
N ASP A 94 -5.58 21.72 0.28
CA ASP A 94 -4.83 22.08 1.48
C ASP A 94 -3.85 23.19 1.12
N VAL A 95 -4.25 24.42 1.46
CA VAL A 95 -3.65 25.67 0.97
C VAL A 95 -3.57 26.73 2.07
N GLU A 96 -3.60 26.30 3.33
CA GLU A 96 -3.20 27.10 4.49
C GLU A 96 -3.87 28.48 4.58
N GLY A 97 -5.21 28.52 4.43
CA GLY A 97 -6.04 29.72 4.50
C GLY A 97 -6.54 30.24 3.15
N ALA A 98 -5.88 29.91 2.04
CA ALA A 98 -6.36 30.31 0.70
C ALA A 98 -7.69 29.64 0.32
N GLU A 99 -8.08 28.58 1.02
CA GLU A 99 -9.31 27.86 0.73
C GLU A 99 -10.55 28.75 0.84
N TYR A 100 -10.57 29.76 1.71
CA TYR A 100 -11.79 30.56 1.90
C TYR A 100 -12.18 31.37 0.66
N GLU A 101 -11.21 32.07 0.06
CA GLU A 101 -11.43 32.84 -1.16
C GLU A 101 -11.72 31.93 -2.37
N ILE A 102 -10.96 30.83 -2.48
CA ILE A 102 -11.17 29.82 -3.52
C ILE A 102 -12.59 29.27 -3.47
N LEU A 103 -13.02 28.80 -2.29
CA LEU A 103 -14.31 28.14 -2.11
C LEU A 103 -15.48 29.12 -2.30
N GLU A 104 -15.38 30.35 -1.81
CA GLU A 104 -16.39 31.39 -2.03
C GLU A 104 -16.60 31.66 -3.52
N LYS A 105 -15.50 31.78 -4.27
CA LYS A 105 -15.56 31.98 -5.71
C LYS A 105 -16.08 30.76 -6.47
N MET A 106 -15.60 29.56 -6.14
CA MET A 106 -16.09 28.32 -6.77
C MET A 106 -17.59 28.11 -6.55
N ILE A 107 -18.15 28.53 -5.41
CA ILE A 107 -19.60 28.53 -5.18
C ILE A 107 -20.29 29.56 -6.09
N LYS A 108 -19.79 30.79 -6.11
CA LYS A 108 -20.35 31.88 -6.92
C LYS A 108 -20.37 31.58 -8.42
N GLU A 109 -19.33 30.92 -8.91
CA GLU A 109 -19.17 30.56 -10.33
C GLU A 109 -19.79 29.21 -10.68
N GLY A 110 -20.24 28.44 -9.69
CA GLY A 110 -20.79 27.11 -9.89
C GLY A 110 -19.75 26.07 -10.29
N THR A 111 -18.45 26.33 -10.02
CA THR A 111 -17.31 25.47 -10.40
C THR A 111 -17.34 24.10 -9.72
N PHE A 112 -18.08 23.95 -8.61
CA PHE A 112 -18.29 22.64 -8.00
C PHE A 112 -19.01 21.63 -8.90
N LYS A 113 -19.66 22.06 -10.00
CA LYS A 113 -20.24 21.12 -10.97
C LYS A 113 -19.20 20.26 -11.71
N TRP A 114 -17.92 20.64 -11.70
CA TRP A 114 -16.82 19.82 -12.22
C TRP A 114 -16.31 18.79 -11.21
N ILE A 115 -16.71 18.87 -9.93
CA ILE A 115 -16.06 18.14 -8.84
C ILE A 115 -16.98 17.02 -8.34
N ASP A 116 -16.65 15.78 -8.67
CA ASP A 116 -17.35 14.60 -8.15
C ASP A 116 -17.04 14.36 -6.68
N LYS A 117 -15.79 14.61 -6.28
CA LYS A 117 -15.33 14.31 -4.94
C LYS A 117 -14.39 15.36 -4.40
N PHE A 118 -14.79 15.97 -3.29
CA PHE A 118 -14.02 17.01 -2.63
C PHE A 118 -13.47 16.54 -1.28
N TYR A 119 -12.15 16.55 -1.13
CA TYR A 119 -11.45 16.41 0.13
C TYR A 119 -10.75 17.72 0.49
N GLY A 120 -10.78 18.11 1.76
CA GLY A 120 -10.02 19.28 2.18
C GLY A 120 -9.94 19.47 3.68
N GLU A 121 -9.22 20.53 4.05
CA GLU A 121 -9.05 21.02 5.41
C GLU A 121 -9.44 22.51 5.49
N PHE A 122 -9.87 22.93 6.68
CA PHE A 122 -10.08 24.34 6.99
C PHE A 122 -9.13 24.81 8.08
N HIS A 123 -8.30 25.79 7.77
CA HIS A 123 -7.29 26.35 8.65
C HIS A 123 -7.87 27.53 9.43
N ASN A 124 -8.78 27.22 10.36
CA ASN A 124 -9.52 28.25 11.11
C ASN A 124 -8.63 29.24 11.86
N TRP A 125 -7.48 28.78 12.34
CA TRP A 125 -6.52 29.58 13.08
C TRP A 125 -5.71 30.53 12.19
N THR A 126 -5.70 30.33 10.87
CA THR A 126 -4.91 31.16 9.96
C THR A 126 -5.51 32.57 9.84
N PRO A 127 -4.71 33.64 10.06
CA PRO A 127 -5.18 35.01 9.92
C PRO A 127 -5.28 35.38 8.44
N VAL A 128 -6.47 35.25 7.88
CA VAL A 128 -6.76 35.59 6.49
C VAL A 128 -7.41 36.99 6.44
N PRO A 129 -6.81 37.98 5.76
CA PRO A 129 -7.37 39.34 5.69
C PRO A 129 -8.81 39.34 5.18
N GLY A 130 -9.70 40.04 5.89
CA GLY A 130 -11.13 40.13 5.53
C GLY A 130 -11.97 38.88 5.86
N TRP A 131 -11.41 37.88 6.53
CA TRP A 131 -12.10 36.64 6.90
C TRP A 131 -12.17 36.47 8.42
N THR A 132 -13.26 36.95 9.02
CA THR A 132 -13.54 36.71 10.44
C THR A 132 -13.99 35.27 10.68
N THR A 133 -13.98 34.83 11.94
CA THR A 133 -14.48 33.50 12.33
C THR A 133 -15.93 33.28 11.88
N GLU A 134 -16.77 34.32 12.00
CA GLU A 134 -18.17 34.31 11.60
C GLU A 134 -18.29 34.12 10.09
N ARG A 135 -17.54 34.89 9.28
CA ARG A 135 -17.55 34.75 7.81
C ARG A 135 -17.05 33.38 7.36
N LYS A 136 -16.01 32.84 8.01
CA LYS A 136 -15.53 31.47 7.76
C LYS A 136 -16.61 30.43 8.06
N GLN A 137 -17.43 30.64 9.10
CA GLN A 137 -18.55 29.77 9.42
C GLN A 137 -19.72 29.92 8.42
N GLU A 138 -20.02 31.15 8.00
CA GLU A 138 -21.03 31.44 6.96
C GLU A 138 -20.71 30.75 5.64
N LEU A 139 -19.42 30.72 5.23
CA LEU A 139 -19.00 29.98 4.05
C LEU A 139 -19.29 28.48 4.17
N ARG A 140 -18.99 27.87 5.32
CA ARG A 140 -19.28 26.44 5.56
C ARG A 140 -20.78 26.16 5.52
N GLN A 141 -21.58 27.06 6.07
CA GLN A 141 -23.04 26.95 6.00
C GLN A 141 -23.52 27.08 4.55
N THR A 142 -22.93 28.01 3.79
CA THR A 142 -23.23 28.19 2.36
C THR A 142 -22.91 26.93 1.56
N MET A 143 -21.75 26.31 1.78
CA MET A 143 -21.39 25.03 1.17
C MET A 143 -22.45 23.96 1.47
N THR A 144 -22.88 23.85 2.73
CA THR A 144 -23.90 22.88 3.16
C THR A 144 -25.23 23.13 2.46
N THR A 145 -25.68 24.39 2.37
CA THR A 145 -26.92 24.77 1.68
C THR A 145 -26.87 24.45 0.18
N HIS A 146 -25.68 24.52 -0.44
CA HIS A 146 -25.47 24.16 -1.84
C HIS A 146 -25.20 22.66 -2.05
N GLY A 147 -25.30 21.83 -1.00
CA GLY A 147 -25.05 20.39 -1.09
C GLY A 147 -23.59 20.01 -1.29
N ILE A 148 -22.65 20.95 -1.10
CA ILE A 148 -21.22 20.70 -1.26
C ILE A 148 -20.69 19.99 -0.01
N LYS A 149 -20.39 18.69 -0.16
CA LYS A 149 -19.85 17.86 0.92
C LYS A 149 -18.33 17.78 0.82
N MET A 150 -17.65 18.45 1.75
CA MET A 150 -16.20 18.27 1.92
C MET A 150 -15.92 17.05 2.81
N LEU A 151 -15.10 16.14 2.31
CA LEU A 151 -14.60 14.97 3.03
C LEU A 151 -13.32 15.32 3.79
N ASN A 152 -13.16 14.76 4.98
CA ASN A 152 -11.97 14.99 5.78
C ASN A 152 -10.77 14.25 5.14
N TRP A 153 -9.68 14.98 4.98
CA TRP A 153 -8.39 14.47 4.55
C TRP A 153 -7.28 15.08 5.39
N ALA A 154 -6.28 14.26 5.72
CA ALA A 154 -5.05 14.72 6.35
C ALA A 154 -3.87 13.99 5.69
N GLY A 155 -3.09 14.73 4.90
CA GLY A 155 -1.96 14.19 4.13
C GLY A 155 -0.87 13.58 5.02
N GLU A 156 -0.58 14.22 6.15
CA GLU A 156 0.40 13.76 7.14
C GLU A 156 -0.02 12.45 7.82
N HIS A 157 -1.31 12.30 8.13
CA HIS A 157 -1.85 11.13 8.81
C HIS A 157 -2.27 10.02 7.85
N LYS A 158 -2.20 10.26 6.54
CA LYS A 158 -2.67 9.32 5.49
C LYS A 158 -4.13 8.90 5.72
N ARG A 159 -4.97 9.87 6.09
CA ARG A 159 -6.39 9.66 6.41
C ARG A 159 -7.27 10.22 5.30
N TYR A 160 -8.26 9.43 4.92
CA TYR A 160 -9.34 9.78 4.00
C TYR A 160 -10.62 9.26 4.64
N SER A 161 -11.62 10.12 4.86
CA SER A 161 -12.76 9.79 5.73
C SER A 161 -13.64 8.65 5.24
N ASP A 162 -13.68 8.40 3.94
CA ASP A 162 -14.59 7.44 3.30
C ASP A 162 -13.86 6.28 2.62
N LEU A 163 -12.55 6.17 2.84
CA LEU A 163 -11.72 5.18 2.16
C LEU A 163 -12.10 3.74 2.50
N GLU A 164 -12.66 3.50 3.68
CA GLU A 164 -13.19 2.18 4.04
C GLU A 164 -14.48 1.84 3.28
N ASP A 165 -15.32 2.84 3.01
CA ASP A 165 -16.57 2.65 2.25
C ASP A 165 -16.29 2.40 0.76
N LEU A 166 -15.21 3.00 0.23
CA LEU A 166 -14.74 2.76 -1.13
C LEU A 166 -14.08 1.40 -1.30
N CYS A 167 -13.46 0.87 -0.26
CA CYS A 167 -12.63 -0.33 -0.31
C CYS A 167 -13.31 -1.49 0.42
N LYS A 168 -14.51 -1.85 -0.03
CA LYS A 168 -15.29 -2.94 0.55
C LYS A 168 -14.63 -4.30 0.31
N ILE A 169 -14.96 -5.22 1.22
CA ILE A 169 -14.59 -6.62 1.14
C ILE A 169 -15.54 -7.26 0.14
N ASP A 170 -14.99 -7.71 -0.98
CA ASP A 170 -15.72 -8.38 -2.04
C ASP A 170 -15.14 -9.80 -2.16
N LEU A 171 -15.41 -10.64 -1.15
CA LEU A 171 -15.00 -12.05 -1.14
C LEU A 171 -16.23 -12.93 -0.91
N PRO A 172 -16.32 -14.10 -1.57
CA PRO A 172 -17.40 -15.06 -1.34
C PRO A 172 -17.55 -15.45 0.13
N GLU A 173 -18.78 -15.58 0.62
CA GLU A 173 -19.05 -15.96 2.02
C GLU A 173 -18.49 -17.33 2.38
N ASP A 174 -18.37 -18.23 1.40
CA ASP A 174 -17.84 -19.59 1.55
C ASP A 174 -16.31 -19.68 1.41
N THR A 175 -15.61 -18.54 1.28
CA THR A 175 -14.14 -18.50 1.26
C THR A 175 -13.58 -19.19 2.52
N PRO A 176 -12.76 -20.25 2.40
CA PRO A 176 -12.27 -21.00 3.55
C PRO A 176 -11.45 -20.18 4.54
N GLY A 177 -11.55 -20.54 5.82
CA GLY A 177 -10.91 -19.83 6.92
C GLY A 177 -11.53 -18.47 7.24
N ALA A 178 -11.00 -17.80 8.25
CA ALA A 178 -11.52 -16.53 8.77
C ALA A 178 -10.54 -15.38 8.56
N ALA A 179 -11.08 -14.20 8.23
CA ALA A 179 -10.29 -12.99 7.99
C ALA A 179 -9.50 -12.57 9.25
N GLY A 180 -8.22 -12.23 9.06
CA GLY A 180 -7.28 -11.86 10.12
C GLY A 180 -6.73 -13.02 10.96
N VAL A 181 -7.21 -14.25 10.73
CA VAL A 181 -6.66 -15.45 11.38
C VAL A 181 -5.38 -15.89 10.67
N VAL A 182 -4.43 -16.37 11.46
CA VAL A 182 -3.13 -16.86 11.00
C VAL A 182 -3.21 -18.38 10.81
N TYR A 183 -2.86 -18.83 9.62
CA TYR A 183 -2.81 -20.22 9.22
C TYR A 183 -1.37 -20.62 8.95
N SER A 184 -0.91 -21.61 9.72
CA SER A 184 0.43 -22.16 9.60
C SER A 184 0.47 -23.65 9.32
N ASN A 185 -0.69 -24.28 9.15
CA ASN A 185 -0.81 -25.68 8.83
C ASN A 185 -2.12 -25.91 8.07
N CYS A 186 -2.24 -27.03 7.37
CA CYS A 186 -3.49 -27.45 6.77
C CYS A 186 -4.37 -28.16 7.80
N SER A 187 -5.70 -28.01 7.66
CA SER A 187 -6.68 -28.85 8.32
C SER A 187 -6.40 -30.33 8.02
N ARG A 188 -6.46 -31.18 9.05
CA ARG A 188 -6.29 -32.62 8.87
C ARG A 188 -7.52 -33.22 8.19
N SER A 189 -7.29 -34.02 7.15
CA SER A 189 -8.33 -34.91 6.61
C SER A 189 -8.60 -36.04 7.62
N PRO A 190 -9.85 -36.22 8.11
CA PRO A 190 -10.15 -37.28 9.07
C PRO A 190 -9.83 -38.67 8.48
N GLY A 191 -8.80 -39.34 9.02
CA GLY A 191 -8.35 -40.66 8.54
C GLY A 191 -7.63 -40.63 7.18
N GLY A 192 -7.37 -39.46 6.61
CA GLY A 192 -6.69 -39.27 5.32
C GLY A 192 -5.20 -39.01 5.45
N HIS A 193 -4.54 -38.89 4.28
CA HIS A 193 -3.14 -38.47 4.20
C HIS A 193 -2.95 -37.05 4.76
N ALA A 194 -1.75 -36.77 5.26
CA ALA A 194 -1.40 -35.41 5.65
C ALA A 194 -1.43 -34.48 4.42
N ARG A 195 -2.06 -33.31 4.56
CA ARG A 195 -2.22 -32.34 3.48
C ARG A 195 -1.04 -31.37 3.42
N LEU A 196 -0.65 -30.99 2.20
CA LEU A 196 0.38 -30.00 1.97
C LEU A 196 -0.06 -28.98 0.93
N ALA A 197 0.05 -27.69 1.26
CA ALA A 197 -0.08 -26.60 0.30
C ALA A 197 1.29 -26.02 -0.08
N LEU A 198 1.55 -25.90 -1.37
CA LEU A 198 2.75 -25.23 -1.89
C LEU A 198 2.44 -23.76 -2.19
N THR A 199 3.32 -22.88 -1.74
CA THR A 199 3.22 -21.44 -1.92
C THR A 199 4.53 -20.87 -2.43
N VAL A 200 4.47 -19.75 -3.13
CA VAL A 200 5.65 -19.01 -3.59
C VAL A 200 5.51 -17.56 -3.18
N GLN A 201 6.48 -17.05 -2.44
CA GLN A 201 6.67 -15.63 -2.22
C GLN A 201 7.41 -15.02 -3.41
N VAL A 202 6.69 -14.25 -4.21
CA VAL A 202 7.20 -13.64 -5.44
C VAL A 202 7.82 -12.28 -5.15
N GLY A 203 9.13 -12.22 -5.36
CA GLY A 203 9.94 -11.02 -5.27
C GLY A 203 9.79 -10.06 -6.45
N MET A 204 10.32 -8.85 -6.32
CA MET A 204 10.21 -7.82 -7.36
C MET A 204 11.09 -8.07 -8.60
N ASN A 205 12.05 -8.98 -8.52
CA ASN A 205 12.88 -9.36 -9.67
C ASN A 205 12.08 -10.27 -10.62
N ARG A 206 11.46 -9.66 -11.65
CA ARG A 206 10.67 -10.38 -12.67
C ARG A 206 11.39 -11.59 -13.26
N LYS A 207 12.68 -11.50 -13.55
CA LYS A 207 13.42 -12.60 -14.19
C LYS A 207 13.54 -13.80 -13.24
N ALA A 208 13.85 -13.56 -11.97
CA ALA A 208 13.93 -14.62 -10.97
C ALA A 208 12.55 -15.22 -10.65
N ALA A 209 11.54 -14.36 -10.49
CA ALA A 209 10.14 -14.75 -10.31
C ALA A 209 9.64 -15.65 -11.45
N HIS A 210 9.76 -15.18 -12.69
CA HIS A 210 9.34 -15.94 -13.87
C HIS A 210 10.10 -17.26 -14.01
N LYS A 211 11.42 -17.27 -13.79
CA LYS A 211 12.19 -18.51 -13.82
C LYS A 211 11.68 -19.55 -12.83
N LEU A 212 11.37 -19.15 -11.59
CA LEU A 212 10.83 -20.07 -10.58
C LEU A 212 9.42 -20.57 -10.97
N VAL A 213 8.52 -19.66 -11.32
CA VAL A 213 7.13 -20.00 -11.64
C VAL A 213 7.04 -20.88 -12.89
N GLU A 214 7.83 -20.62 -13.93
CA GLU A 214 7.87 -21.44 -15.14
C GLU A 214 8.49 -22.82 -14.89
N THR A 215 9.50 -22.94 -14.02
CA THR A 215 10.01 -24.25 -13.60
C THR A 215 8.92 -25.06 -12.92
N ILE A 216 8.13 -24.44 -12.02
CA ILE A 216 6.98 -25.09 -11.38
C ILE A 216 5.92 -25.47 -12.41
N ARG A 217 5.65 -24.58 -13.37
CA ARG A 217 4.67 -24.80 -14.44
C ARG A 217 5.05 -25.99 -15.34
N ALA A 218 6.34 -26.16 -15.61
CA ALA A 218 6.85 -27.23 -16.46
C ALA A 218 6.76 -28.63 -15.82
N HIS A 219 6.57 -28.72 -14.50
CA HIS A 219 6.47 -30.01 -13.83
C HIS A 219 5.14 -30.73 -14.16
N PRO A 220 5.16 -32.02 -14.50
CA PRO A 220 4.00 -32.75 -15.03
C PRO A 220 2.87 -32.97 -14.00
N SER A 221 3.15 -32.86 -12.70
CA SER A 221 2.16 -33.10 -11.64
C SER A 221 0.99 -32.12 -11.65
N ASN A 222 1.13 -30.95 -12.28
CA ASN A 222 0.13 -29.87 -12.25
C ASN A 222 -0.38 -29.55 -10.82
N MET A 223 0.50 -29.63 -9.82
CA MET A 223 0.13 -29.42 -8.43
C MET A 223 -0.44 -28.01 -8.20
N PRO A 224 -1.44 -27.84 -7.30
CA PRO A 224 -1.94 -26.52 -6.94
C PRO A 224 -0.85 -25.70 -6.24
N VAL A 225 -0.70 -24.43 -6.66
CA VAL A 225 0.26 -23.49 -6.06
C VAL A 225 -0.42 -22.15 -5.83
N THR A 226 -0.09 -21.50 -4.71
CA THR A 226 -0.47 -20.11 -4.42
C THR A 226 0.73 -19.18 -4.55
N LEU A 227 0.63 -18.16 -5.41
CA LEU A 227 1.65 -17.14 -5.60
C LEU A 227 1.31 -15.88 -4.80
N PHE A 228 2.15 -15.52 -3.84
CA PHE A 228 2.04 -14.27 -3.10
C PHE A 228 2.88 -13.20 -3.79
N VAL A 229 2.22 -12.21 -4.41
CA VAL A 229 2.88 -11.14 -5.17
C VAL A 229 2.70 -9.79 -4.50
N TYR A 230 3.64 -8.86 -4.73
CA TYR A 230 3.48 -7.47 -4.31
C TYR A 230 2.51 -6.72 -5.22
N GLY A 231 1.75 -5.77 -4.66
CA GLY A 231 0.92 -4.86 -5.46
C GLY A 231 1.72 -4.13 -6.55
N ASP A 232 2.93 -3.65 -6.23
CA ASP A 232 3.82 -3.03 -7.21
C ASP A 232 4.20 -3.99 -8.36
N PHE A 233 4.31 -5.30 -8.09
CA PHE A 233 4.57 -6.29 -9.13
C PHE A 233 3.38 -6.40 -10.08
N VAL A 234 2.17 -6.46 -9.54
CA VAL A 234 0.92 -6.49 -10.32
C VAL A 234 0.81 -5.25 -11.21
N GLN A 235 1.07 -4.06 -10.65
CA GLN A 235 1.02 -2.80 -11.41
C GLN A 235 2.07 -2.76 -12.54
N ASN A 236 3.24 -3.37 -12.34
CA ASN A 236 4.31 -3.35 -13.32
C ASN A 236 4.18 -4.43 -14.38
N PHE A 237 3.56 -5.57 -14.05
CA PHE A 237 3.46 -6.75 -14.91
C PHE A 237 2.05 -7.36 -14.92
N PRO A 238 1.00 -6.57 -15.27
CA PRO A 238 -0.38 -7.02 -15.17
C PRO A 238 -0.66 -8.27 -16.03
N ASP A 239 -0.22 -8.27 -17.28
CA ASP A 239 -0.44 -9.39 -18.21
C ASP A 239 0.15 -10.71 -17.70
N LEU A 240 1.35 -10.65 -17.10
CA LEU A 240 2.01 -11.83 -16.54
C LEU A 240 1.26 -12.37 -15.32
N ILE A 241 0.70 -11.47 -14.50
CA ILE A 241 -0.11 -11.87 -13.34
C ILE A 241 -1.42 -12.52 -13.79
N THR A 242 -2.08 -11.97 -14.81
CA THR A 242 -3.29 -12.59 -15.39
C THR A 242 -2.98 -13.96 -15.98
N GLU A 243 -1.86 -14.11 -16.71
CA GLU A 243 -1.40 -15.42 -17.23
C GLU A 243 -1.15 -16.43 -16.08
N TRP A 244 -0.52 -16.01 -14.99
CA TRP A 244 -0.32 -16.89 -13.84
C TRP A 244 -1.62 -17.24 -13.12
N ALA A 245 -2.61 -16.34 -13.10
CA ALA A 245 -3.90 -16.57 -12.48
C ALA A 245 -4.73 -17.65 -13.18
N ASP A 246 -4.48 -17.95 -14.45
CA ASP A 246 -5.13 -19.05 -15.18
C ASP A 246 -4.83 -20.42 -14.56
N ARG A 247 -3.71 -20.55 -13.84
CA ARG A 247 -3.26 -21.82 -13.24
C ARG A 247 -3.12 -21.76 -11.72
N TYR A 248 -2.80 -20.60 -11.16
CA TYR A 248 -2.40 -20.46 -9.76
C TYR A 248 -3.32 -19.53 -9.00
N THR A 249 -3.51 -19.82 -7.71
CA THR A 249 -4.16 -18.88 -6.81
C THR A 249 -3.22 -17.69 -6.58
N ILE A 250 -3.70 -16.47 -6.75
CA ILE A 250 -2.91 -15.26 -6.51
C ILE A 250 -3.28 -14.65 -5.15
N GLY A 251 -2.28 -14.49 -4.29
CA GLY A 251 -2.40 -13.84 -2.99
C GLY A 251 -1.50 -12.61 -2.88
N ILE A 252 -1.63 -11.88 -1.77
CA ILE A 252 -0.86 -10.67 -1.50
C ILE A 252 0.39 -11.02 -0.68
N ARG A 253 1.57 -10.53 -1.08
CA ARG A 253 2.80 -10.51 -0.26
C ARG A 253 2.94 -9.19 0.51
N GLY A 254 2.40 -8.12 -0.04
CA GLY A 254 2.39 -6.76 0.50
C GLY A 254 2.17 -5.73 -0.62
N ASN A 255 2.29 -4.43 -0.32
CA ASN A 255 2.22 -3.41 -1.37
C ASN A 255 3.49 -3.35 -2.22
N ALA A 256 4.62 -3.36 -1.52
CA ALA A 256 5.97 -3.22 -2.03
C ALA A 256 6.92 -3.96 -1.08
N PRO A 257 8.13 -4.36 -1.52
CA PRO A 257 9.13 -4.89 -0.61
C PRO A 257 9.57 -3.80 0.38
N PHE A 258 9.78 -4.20 1.62
CA PHE A 258 10.43 -3.37 2.64
C PHE A 258 11.74 -4.03 3.06
N PRO A 259 12.71 -3.28 3.58
CA PRO A 259 13.81 -3.87 4.32
C PRO A 259 13.28 -4.82 5.41
N ALA A 260 14.07 -5.84 5.74
CA ALA A 260 13.71 -6.83 6.76
C ALA A 260 13.24 -6.12 8.04
N ASP A 261 12.17 -6.65 8.65
CA ASP A 261 11.52 -6.13 9.86
C ASP A 261 10.88 -4.73 9.78
N HIS A 262 11.11 -3.96 8.72
CA HIS A 262 10.52 -2.62 8.62
C HIS A 262 9.00 -2.64 8.41
N TRP A 263 8.45 -3.74 7.91
CA TRP A 263 7.01 -3.93 7.76
C TRP A 263 6.26 -3.71 9.08
N ILE A 264 6.70 -4.35 10.17
CA ILE A 264 6.00 -4.28 11.48
C ILE A 264 6.23 -2.96 12.22
N LEU A 265 7.29 -2.22 11.85
CA LEU A 265 7.63 -0.89 12.39
C LEU A 265 6.69 0.21 11.88
N GLN A 266 5.98 -0.02 10.77
CA GLN A 266 5.07 0.97 10.22
C GLN A 266 3.95 1.34 11.20
N ASN A 267 3.55 2.61 11.15
CA ASN A 267 2.33 3.04 11.81
C ASN A 267 1.09 2.45 11.10
N ALA A 268 -0.03 2.41 11.81
CA ALA A 268 -1.24 1.76 11.33
C ALA A 268 -1.79 2.36 10.03
N ASN A 269 -1.65 3.68 9.83
CA ASN A 269 -2.21 4.36 8.65
C ASN A 269 -1.40 4.07 7.39
N VAL A 270 -0.08 4.02 7.49
CA VAL A 270 0.80 3.65 6.36
C VAL A 270 0.57 2.19 5.97
N MET A 271 0.53 1.29 6.95
CA MET A 271 0.26 -0.13 6.71
C MET A 271 -1.14 -0.34 6.08
N ARG A 272 -2.15 0.38 6.57
CA ARG A 272 -3.52 0.37 6.03
C ARG A 272 -3.56 0.83 4.57
N MET A 273 -2.90 1.95 4.25
CA MET A 273 -2.82 2.47 2.88
C MET A 273 -2.11 1.49 1.95
N GLY A 274 -0.98 0.92 2.39
CA GLY A 274 -0.26 -0.09 1.63
C GLY A 274 -1.14 -1.30 1.33
N MET A 275 -1.88 -1.81 2.32
CA MET A 275 -2.76 -2.96 2.10
C MET A 275 -3.92 -2.64 1.14
N ILE A 276 -4.54 -1.47 1.26
CA ILE A 276 -5.58 -1.03 0.32
C ILE A 276 -5.02 -0.98 -1.10
N SER A 277 -3.86 -0.35 -1.28
CA SER A 277 -3.20 -0.24 -2.58
C SER A 277 -2.89 -1.62 -3.18
N ALA A 278 -2.42 -2.57 -2.37
CA ALA A 278 -2.19 -3.94 -2.82
C ALA A 278 -3.47 -4.64 -3.29
N VAL A 279 -4.57 -4.53 -2.52
CA VAL A 279 -5.87 -5.11 -2.89
C VAL A 279 -6.41 -4.47 -4.17
N GLN A 280 -6.36 -3.13 -4.30
CA GLN A 280 -6.93 -2.45 -5.45
C GLN A 280 -6.19 -2.78 -6.75
N ARG A 281 -4.86 -2.88 -6.71
CA ARG A 281 -4.07 -3.30 -7.89
C ARG A 281 -4.38 -4.72 -8.35
N MET A 282 -4.76 -5.62 -7.43
CA MET A 282 -5.25 -6.95 -7.78
C MET A 282 -6.62 -6.86 -8.48
N LYS A 283 -7.54 -6.04 -7.94
CA LYS A 283 -8.86 -5.82 -8.55
C LYS A 283 -8.77 -5.18 -9.94
N GLU A 284 -7.81 -4.28 -10.16
CA GLU A 284 -7.56 -3.65 -11.48
C GLU A 284 -7.24 -4.67 -12.59
N VAL A 285 -6.70 -5.83 -12.24
CA VAL A 285 -6.43 -6.94 -13.17
C VAL A 285 -7.46 -8.08 -13.06
N GLY A 286 -8.60 -7.83 -12.41
CA GLY A 286 -9.71 -8.77 -12.29
C GLY A 286 -9.53 -9.85 -11.22
N LEU A 287 -8.62 -9.67 -10.26
CA LEU A 287 -8.34 -10.64 -9.21
C LEU A 287 -8.95 -10.24 -7.86
N GLU A 288 -9.45 -11.25 -7.13
CA GLU A 288 -10.02 -11.11 -5.78
C GLU A 288 -9.16 -11.88 -4.77
N PRO A 289 -8.12 -11.25 -4.20
CA PRO A 289 -7.17 -11.95 -3.33
C PRO A 289 -7.81 -12.26 -1.97
N ALA A 290 -7.83 -13.55 -1.59
CA ALA A 290 -8.29 -13.99 -0.27
C ALA A 290 -7.15 -14.21 0.75
N TYR A 291 -5.92 -14.35 0.27
CA TYR A 291 -4.77 -14.78 1.07
C TYR A 291 -3.69 -13.70 1.15
N PHE A 292 -3.05 -13.59 2.31
CA PHE A 292 -1.98 -12.63 2.58
C PHE A 292 -0.82 -13.29 3.32
N SER A 293 0.40 -13.21 2.76
CA SER A 293 1.64 -13.70 3.38
C SER A 293 2.54 -12.51 3.74
N PRO A 294 2.40 -11.91 4.94
CA PRO A 294 3.20 -10.77 5.36
C PRO A 294 4.66 -11.14 5.63
N ALA A 295 5.57 -10.19 5.43
CA ALA A 295 6.97 -10.30 5.86
C ALA A 295 7.14 -10.34 7.40
N GLY A 296 6.13 -9.94 8.17
CA GLY A 296 6.14 -10.01 9.63
C GLY A 296 4.76 -9.89 10.25
N LEU A 297 4.57 -10.51 11.41
CA LEU A 297 3.28 -10.59 12.09
C LEU A 297 3.23 -9.67 13.32
N SER A 298 2.15 -8.90 13.44
CA SER A 298 1.81 -8.13 14.64
C SER A 298 0.29 -8.03 14.77
N GLN A 299 -0.22 -7.56 15.91
CA GLN A 299 -1.67 -7.36 16.08
C GLN A 299 -2.23 -6.38 15.04
N LYS A 300 -1.49 -5.29 14.74
CA LYS A 300 -1.83 -4.32 13.68
C LYS A 300 -2.03 -5.00 12.32
N VAL A 301 -1.16 -5.94 11.98
CA VAL A 301 -1.23 -6.71 10.72
C VAL A 301 -2.50 -7.56 10.69
N LYS A 302 -2.84 -8.24 11.79
CA LYS A 302 -4.07 -9.03 11.92
C LYS A 302 -5.32 -8.19 11.75
N ASP A 303 -5.35 -7.02 12.38
CA ASP A 303 -6.51 -6.11 12.33
C ASP A 303 -6.71 -5.54 10.92
N ILE A 304 -5.62 -5.18 10.23
CA ILE A 304 -5.68 -4.69 8.85
C ILE A 304 -6.10 -5.80 7.88
N ALA A 305 -5.56 -7.01 8.01
CA ALA A 305 -5.97 -8.15 7.20
C ALA A 305 -7.46 -8.48 7.40
N LYS A 306 -7.93 -8.48 8.66
CA LYS A 306 -9.35 -8.70 9.00
C LYS A 306 -10.27 -7.71 8.29
N LYS A 307 -9.94 -6.41 8.33
CA LYS A 307 -10.71 -5.34 7.66
C LYS A 307 -10.73 -5.44 6.13
N ARG A 308 -9.91 -6.32 5.55
CA ARG A 308 -9.82 -6.57 4.10
C ARG A 308 -10.28 -7.97 3.71
N GLY A 309 -10.82 -8.75 4.66
CA GLY A 309 -11.25 -10.12 4.39
C GLY A 309 -10.10 -11.11 4.19
N LEU A 310 -8.85 -10.73 4.48
CA LEU A 310 -7.67 -11.53 4.14
C LEU A 310 -7.35 -12.58 5.21
N ARG A 311 -7.07 -13.81 4.78
CA ARG A 311 -6.53 -14.89 5.62
C ARG A 311 -5.01 -14.78 5.63
N ILE A 312 -4.41 -14.77 6.82
CA ILE A 312 -2.96 -14.64 6.95
C ILE A 312 -2.33 -16.02 6.81
N VAL A 313 -1.43 -16.19 5.85
CA VAL A 313 -0.66 -17.41 5.65
C VAL A 313 0.74 -17.20 6.20
N GLN A 314 1.12 -18.00 7.18
CA GLN A 314 2.46 -18.03 7.74
C GLN A 314 3.00 -19.46 7.60
N PRO A 315 3.87 -19.74 6.63
CA PRO A 315 4.21 -21.11 6.26
C PRO A 315 4.80 -21.91 7.42
N THR A 316 4.50 -23.22 7.47
CA THR A 316 5.12 -24.17 8.42
C THR A 316 6.63 -24.21 8.22
N THR A 317 7.06 -24.14 6.97
CA THR A 317 8.46 -24.09 6.60
C THR A 317 8.64 -23.33 5.29
N MET A 318 9.80 -22.71 5.12
CA MET A 318 10.13 -21.91 3.94
C MET A 318 11.57 -22.13 3.49
N PHE A 319 11.89 -21.72 2.26
CA PHE A 319 13.25 -21.68 1.74
C PHE A 319 13.71 -20.27 1.41
N PRO A 320 14.86 -19.83 1.97
CA PRO A 320 15.71 -20.49 2.97
C PRO A 320 14.99 -20.77 4.30
N PRO A 321 15.35 -21.83 5.03
CA PRO A 321 14.76 -22.10 6.33
C PRO A 321 15.29 -21.10 7.36
N ASN A 322 14.37 -20.49 8.11
CA ASN A 322 14.69 -19.52 9.16
C ASN A 322 15.20 -20.18 10.46
N ILE A 323 14.98 -21.48 10.63
CA ILE A 323 15.29 -22.22 11.85
C ILE A 323 15.71 -23.63 11.43
N GLY A 324 16.74 -24.18 12.06
CA GLY A 324 17.28 -25.51 11.79
C GLY A 324 18.75 -25.61 12.17
N THR A 325 19.33 -26.80 12.03
CA THR A 325 20.76 -27.03 12.29
C THR A 325 21.55 -27.36 11.03
N LEU A 326 20.91 -27.94 10.01
CA LEU A 326 21.56 -28.40 8.77
C LEU A 326 21.72 -27.33 7.69
N LEU A 327 20.71 -26.46 7.58
CA LEU A 327 20.65 -25.32 6.67
C LEU A 327 19.80 -24.26 7.38
N THR A 328 20.27 -23.02 7.37
CA THR A 328 19.60 -21.83 7.91
C THR A 328 19.85 -20.67 6.97
N GLU A 329 19.09 -19.59 7.08
CA GLU A 329 19.36 -18.35 6.33
C GLU A 329 20.83 -17.90 6.45
N ASP A 330 21.41 -17.96 7.66
CA ASP A 330 22.81 -17.56 7.95
C ASP A 330 23.89 -18.38 7.23
N ASN A 331 23.59 -19.65 6.91
CA ASN A 331 24.56 -20.55 6.29
C ASN A 331 24.14 -20.98 4.88
N TYR A 332 22.99 -20.53 4.39
CA TYR A 332 22.40 -20.95 3.12
C TYR A 332 23.37 -20.78 1.96
N TYR A 333 23.98 -19.59 1.87
CA TYR A 333 24.92 -19.23 0.81
C TYR A 333 26.36 -19.73 1.03
N LYS A 334 26.65 -20.37 2.17
CA LYS A 334 27.98 -20.97 2.43
C LYS A 334 28.13 -22.34 1.78
N TYR A 335 27.02 -23.03 1.53
CA TYR A 335 27.02 -24.31 0.84
C TYR A 335 26.97 -24.16 -0.68
N ARG A 336 27.60 -25.10 -1.38
CA ARG A 336 27.46 -25.22 -2.84
C ARG A 336 26.04 -25.66 -3.18
N ASP A 337 25.57 -25.34 -4.38
CA ASP A 337 24.21 -25.69 -4.82
C ASP A 337 23.93 -27.21 -4.68
N VAL A 338 24.91 -28.06 -5.05
CA VAL A 338 24.83 -29.53 -4.93
C VAL A 338 24.69 -30.05 -3.49
N GLU A 339 25.13 -29.27 -2.50
CA GLU A 339 25.01 -29.61 -1.07
C GLU A 339 23.73 -29.03 -0.48
N ARG A 340 23.29 -27.88 -1.01
CA ARG A 340 22.18 -27.11 -0.49
C ARG A 340 20.84 -27.80 -0.72
N THR A 341 20.58 -28.26 -1.95
CA THR A 341 19.33 -28.94 -2.31
C THR A 341 19.01 -30.15 -1.41
N PRO A 342 19.91 -31.14 -1.22
CA PRO A 342 19.58 -32.29 -0.36
C PRO A 342 19.42 -31.89 1.12
N LYS A 343 20.12 -30.86 1.60
CA LYS A 343 19.91 -30.32 2.96
C LYS A 343 18.54 -29.66 3.10
N ALA A 344 18.14 -28.87 2.10
CA ALA A 344 16.82 -28.26 2.03
C ALA A 344 15.72 -29.34 2.08
N LEU A 345 15.79 -30.37 1.23
CA LEU A 345 14.82 -31.46 1.21
C LEU A 345 14.75 -32.22 2.56
N ARG A 346 15.87 -32.40 3.27
CA ARG A 346 15.86 -33.02 4.60
C ARG A 346 15.13 -32.18 5.65
N ILE A 347 15.35 -30.86 5.65
CA ILE A 347 14.64 -29.94 6.55
C ILE A 347 13.13 -29.95 6.29
N LEU A 348 12.73 -30.11 5.02
CA LEU A 348 11.31 -30.31 4.72
C LEU A 348 10.76 -31.54 5.39
N TYR A 349 11.39 -32.69 5.18
CA TYR A 349 10.93 -33.93 5.77
C TYR A 349 10.78 -33.82 7.29
N GLU A 350 11.74 -33.17 7.96
CA GLU A 350 11.68 -32.93 9.41
C GLU A 350 10.50 -32.04 9.82
N ARG A 351 10.15 -31.02 9.02
CA ARG A 351 9.19 -29.97 9.41
C ARG A 351 7.74 -30.20 8.99
N ILE A 352 7.53 -30.84 7.84
CA ILE A 352 6.21 -31.03 7.26
C ILE A 352 5.78 -32.50 7.23
N SER A 353 6.43 -33.38 8.00
CA SER A 353 6.06 -34.82 8.12
C SER A 353 4.59 -35.06 8.50
N TYR A 354 3.94 -34.08 9.13
CA TYR A 354 2.52 -34.12 9.49
C TYR A 354 1.62 -33.24 8.59
N GLY A 355 2.14 -32.82 7.43
CA GLY A 355 1.50 -31.85 6.55
C GLY A 355 1.87 -30.41 6.90
N GLY A 356 1.34 -29.46 6.14
CA GLY A 356 1.58 -28.05 6.37
C GLY A 356 1.49 -27.15 5.15
N ILE A 357 2.07 -25.97 5.30
CA ILE A 357 2.21 -24.97 4.25
C ILE A 357 3.70 -24.79 4.00
N LEU A 358 4.12 -25.04 2.76
CA LEU A 358 5.48 -24.88 2.30
C LEU A 358 5.60 -23.62 1.46
N SER A 359 6.59 -22.78 1.72
CA SER A 359 6.87 -21.58 0.92
C SER A 359 8.25 -21.61 0.26
N LEU A 360 8.29 -21.37 -1.05
CA LEU A 360 9.50 -20.99 -1.78
C LEU A 360 9.56 -19.46 -1.89
N ASP A 361 10.74 -18.89 -2.08
CA ASP A 361 10.88 -17.45 -2.29
C ASP A 361 11.73 -17.16 -3.53
N SER A 362 11.16 -16.41 -4.49
CA SER A 362 11.84 -16.11 -5.75
C SER A 362 12.96 -15.08 -5.62
N ASP A 363 13.10 -14.42 -4.45
CA ASP A 363 14.23 -13.53 -4.18
C ASP A 363 15.56 -14.29 -4.02
N HIS A 364 15.50 -15.62 -3.90
CA HIS A 364 16.68 -16.48 -3.85
C HIS A 364 17.01 -17.08 -5.23
N PRO A 365 18.27 -16.94 -5.70
CA PRO A 365 18.64 -17.24 -7.08
C PRO A 365 18.49 -18.72 -7.46
N ASP A 366 18.49 -19.62 -6.48
CA ASP A 366 18.48 -21.07 -6.63
C ASP A 366 17.12 -21.71 -6.29
N SER A 367 16.12 -20.93 -5.89
CA SER A 367 14.78 -21.45 -5.59
C SER A 367 14.18 -22.28 -6.74
N TYR A 368 14.50 -21.93 -7.99
CA TYR A 368 14.06 -22.71 -9.15
C TYR A 368 14.69 -24.11 -9.17
N MET A 369 15.96 -24.27 -8.79
CA MET A 369 16.61 -25.58 -8.68
C MET A 369 16.01 -26.38 -7.53
N ILE A 370 15.82 -25.75 -6.38
CA ILE A 370 15.16 -26.39 -5.23
C ILE A 370 13.76 -26.86 -5.62
N SER A 371 13.00 -26.04 -6.36
CA SER A 371 11.64 -26.38 -6.79
C SER A 371 11.59 -27.64 -7.65
N ALA A 372 12.56 -27.87 -8.54
CA ALA A 372 12.57 -29.05 -9.40
C ALA A 372 12.62 -30.35 -8.58
N PHE A 373 13.66 -30.50 -7.75
CA PHE A 373 13.81 -31.70 -6.91
C PHE A 373 12.75 -31.81 -5.81
N LEU A 374 12.27 -30.66 -5.33
CA LEU A 374 11.18 -30.62 -4.36
C LEU A 374 9.89 -31.18 -4.96
N MET A 375 9.53 -30.78 -6.15
CA MET A 375 8.30 -31.23 -6.78
C MET A 375 8.34 -32.73 -7.08
N ASP A 376 9.48 -33.25 -7.54
CA ASP A 376 9.67 -34.71 -7.71
C ASP A 376 9.44 -35.44 -6.38
N TYR A 377 10.06 -34.94 -5.29
CA TYR A 377 9.88 -35.53 -3.96
C TYR A 377 8.41 -35.47 -3.48
N LEU A 378 7.77 -34.31 -3.60
CA LEU A 378 6.39 -34.10 -3.16
C LEU A 378 5.39 -34.94 -3.95
N TYR A 379 5.63 -35.11 -5.24
CA TYR A 379 4.73 -35.84 -6.11
C TYR A 379 4.93 -37.35 -6.04
N GLU A 380 6.18 -37.81 -6.03
CA GLU A 380 6.49 -39.23 -6.17
C GLU A 380 6.71 -39.94 -4.83
N ASN A 381 7.18 -39.24 -3.79
CA ASN A 381 7.79 -39.88 -2.62
C ASN A 381 7.25 -39.42 -1.26
N SER A 382 6.55 -38.29 -1.18
CA SER A 382 6.20 -37.71 0.13
C SER A 382 4.97 -38.34 0.79
N GLY A 383 4.07 -38.94 0.00
CA GLY A 383 2.80 -39.49 0.50
C GLY A 383 1.82 -38.43 1.03
N PHE A 384 2.04 -37.15 0.71
CA PHE A 384 1.14 -36.05 1.07
C PHE A 384 0.00 -35.93 0.06
N GLU A 385 -1.16 -35.49 0.55
CA GLU A 385 -2.22 -34.97 -0.30
C GLU A 385 -1.87 -33.52 -0.67
N LEU A 386 -1.42 -33.28 -1.90
CA LEU A 386 -1.08 -31.93 -2.39
C LEU A 386 -2.37 -31.16 -2.71
N VAL A 387 -2.60 -30.05 -2.01
CA VAL A 387 -3.88 -29.31 -2.04
C VAL A 387 -3.69 -27.82 -2.30
N SER A 388 -4.74 -27.16 -2.81
CA SER A 388 -4.81 -25.70 -2.86
C SER A 388 -4.92 -25.10 -1.45
N MET A 389 -4.70 -23.78 -1.33
CA MET A 389 -4.89 -23.09 -0.05
C MET A 389 -6.32 -23.21 0.47
N ASP A 390 -7.33 -23.12 -0.39
CA ASP A 390 -8.74 -23.33 -0.03
C ASP A 390 -8.96 -24.68 0.65
N ASN A 391 -8.47 -25.76 0.04
CA ASN A 391 -8.62 -27.12 0.58
C ASN A 391 -7.69 -27.40 1.77
N CYS A 392 -6.59 -26.65 1.88
CA CYS A 392 -5.74 -26.65 3.07
C CYS A 392 -6.46 -26.03 4.27
N LEU A 393 -7.33 -25.03 4.07
CA LEU A 393 -8.05 -24.34 5.16
C LEU A 393 -9.45 -24.90 5.46
N LYS A 394 -9.96 -25.83 4.63
CA LYS A 394 -11.15 -26.63 4.90
C LYS A 394 -10.76 -27.82 5.78
#